data_AF-A0A9X1MI65-F1
#
_entry.id   AF-A0A9X1MI65-F1
#
_cell.length_a   1.000
_cell.length_b   1.000
_cell.length_c   1.000
_cell.angle_alpha   90.00
_cell.angle_beta   90.00
_cell.angle_gamma   90.00
#
_symmetry.space_group_name_H-M   'P 1'
#
loop_
_entity.id
_entity.type
_entity.pdbx_description
1 polymer ?
#
loop_
_entity_poly.entity_id
_entity_poly.type
_entity_poly.pdbx_seq_one_letter_code
_entity_poly.pdbx_strand_id
1 'polypeptide(L)'
;MPEKKKPGRVKAAPAKTRKTAAKKPAAASPPTRSRTTAPEARKPARKPAAAPTGRRKPAPKAAAPKRKPAAAEKRTASKAPARRPASRAPKPKAAEALYSGKVFRSRLEARWAILLDLLDINWDYEPSHYQVGPHLWYLPDFYLPQHRMWLEVKGAAFMDAQSMAKILATVAGPMPVPLREEPYTASTKLLIGGSLPRLTSGRPVHTLVTPSLDGRAALTHATFGREGAVPVGEPWDIVEADGIPKSRRPAPGRMKELLEPDPIALKPPADVAAAYRFAATAAFDDTTRTLAPSNDDVITSRLSARRSGRPLGPPRTAAGPQGA
;
A
#
# COMPACT_ATOMS: atom_id res chain seq x y z
N MET A 1 5.20 69.99 -37.21
CA MET A 1 3.88 70.64 -37.26
C MET A 1 2.96 69.75 -38.06
N PRO A 2 1.79 69.32 -37.54
CA PRO A 2 1.45 69.12 -36.11
C PRO A 2 2.30 67.95 -35.55
N GLU A 3 1.92 66.92 -34.75
CA GLU A 3 0.79 66.57 -33.85
C GLU A 3 1.33 65.54 -32.82
N LYS A 4 0.63 65.27 -31.71
CA LYS A 4 0.83 64.09 -30.82
C LYS A 4 -0.47 63.77 -30.05
N LYS A 5 -1.26 62.77 -30.48
CA LYS A 5 -2.39 62.26 -29.67
C LYS A 5 -1.93 61.27 -28.60
N LYS A 6 -2.14 61.62 -27.33
CA LYS A 6 -2.04 60.72 -26.17
C LYS A 6 -3.33 59.89 -26.01
N PRO A 7 -3.27 58.67 -25.44
CA PRO A 7 -4.46 57.86 -25.17
C PRO A 7 -5.35 58.48 -24.08
N GLY A 8 -6.66 58.19 -24.16
CA GLY A 8 -7.69 58.75 -23.27
C GLY A 8 -7.67 58.17 -21.84
N ARG A 9 -7.87 59.05 -20.85
CA ARG A 9 -7.91 58.72 -19.42
C ARG A 9 -9.36 58.47 -18.97
N VAL A 10 -9.74 57.20 -18.80
CA VAL A 10 -11.02 56.85 -18.16
C VAL A 10 -10.97 57.24 -16.68
N LYS A 11 -11.94 58.02 -16.21
CA LYS A 11 -12.12 58.35 -14.78
C LYS A 11 -13.15 57.42 -14.15
N ALA A 12 -12.85 56.92 -12.95
CA ALA A 12 -13.86 56.33 -12.08
C ALA A 12 -14.69 57.42 -11.36
N ALA A 13 -15.94 57.12 -11.05
CA ALA A 13 -16.81 57.90 -10.17
C ALA A 13 -17.68 56.93 -9.32
N PRO A 14 -18.12 57.29 -8.09
CA PRO A 14 -18.37 56.28 -7.07
C PRO A 14 -19.85 55.99 -6.73
N ALA A 15 -20.05 54.75 -6.25
CA ALA A 15 -20.99 54.27 -5.23
C ALA A 15 -22.32 55.01 -4.96
N LYS A 16 -23.42 54.23 -4.97
CA LYS A 16 -24.50 54.37 -3.99
C LYS A 16 -24.79 53.01 -3.32
N THR A 17 -24.92 53.03 -2.00
CA THR A 17 -25.19 51.87 -1.15
C THR A 17 -26.69 51.63 -0.99
N ARG A 18 -27.09 50.38 -0.72
CA ARG A 18 -28.38 50.09 -0.09
C ARG A 18 -28.21 48.94 0.91
N LYS A 19 -28.55 49.19 2.18
CA LYS A 19 -28.56 48.18 3.25
C LYS A 19 -29.86 47.38 3.19
N THR A 20 -29.78 46.07 3.47
CA THR A 20 -30.91 45.24 3.90
C THR A 20 -30.45 44.39 5.09
N ALA A 21 -31.27 44.28 6.13
CA ALA A 21 -30.85 43.77 7.44
C ALA A 21 -31.25 42.29 7.68
N ALA A 22 -30.64 41.72 8.71
CA ALA A 22 -30.69 40.32 9.10
C ALA A 22 -32.09 39.70 9.32
N LYS A 23 -32.16 38.38 9.15
CA LYS A 23 -33.06 37.53 9.95
C LYS A 23 -32.41 36.16 10.22
N LYS A 24 -32.51 35.69 11.47
CA LYS A 24 -32.00 34.39 11.96
C LYS A 24 -33.17 33.62 12.58
N PRO A 25 -33.35 32.35 12.22
CA PRO A 25 -33.50 31.28 13.22
C PRO A 25 -32.77 29.99 12.75
N ALA A 26 -32.63 28.91 13.53
CA ALA A 26 -32.52 28.73 14.99
C ALA A 26 -31.81 27.37 15.20
N ALA A 27 -31.25 27.12 16.39
CA ALA A 27 -30.60 25.84 16.69
C ALA A 27 -31.63 24.82 17.22
N ALA A 28 -31.42 23.53 16.91
CA ALA A 28 -32.12 22.41 17.52
C ALA A 28 -31.13 21.30 17.89
N SER A 29 -31.15 20.90 19.16
CA SER A 29 -30.32 19.87 19.79
C SER A 29 -31.24 18.88 20.55
N PRO A 30 -30.76 17.71 21.00
CA PRO A 30 -31.54 16.47 20.87
C PRO A 30 -32.52 16.17 22.02
N PRO A 31 -33.54 15.31 21.78
CA PRO A 31 -34.34 14.72 22.84
C PRO A 31 -33.59 13.58 23.56
N THR A 32 -33.61 13.59 24.89
CA THR A 32 -33.06 12.52 25.73
C THR A 32 -34.18 11.73 26.42
N ARG A 33 -34.06 10.40 26.42
CA ARG A 33 -34.73 9.41 27.30
C ARG A 33 -36.21 9.60 27.66
N SER A 34 -37.02 8.62 27.24
CA SER A 34 -38.04 8.00 28.10
C SER A 34 -37.65 6.54 28.40
N ARG A 35 -38.34 5.89 29.34
CA ARG A 35 -37.98 4.57 29.93
C ARG A 35 -39.18 3.62 29.85
N THR A 36 -38.95 2.31 30.05
CA THR A 36 -39.96 1.21 30.09
C THR A 36 -40.65 0.92 28.74
N THR A 37 -41.18 -0.28 28.47
CA THR A 37 -41.34 -1.54 29.26
C THR A 37 -40.75 -2.76 28.54
N ALA A 38 -40.57 -3.88 29.27
CA ALA A 38 -40.52 -5.22 28.69
C ALA A 38 -41.88 -5.93 28.90
N PRO A 39 -42.27 -6.85 28.01
CA PRO A 39 -42.41 -8.27 28.39
C PRO A 39 -41.58 -9.16 27.43
N GLU A 40 -40.84 -10.16 27.90
CA GLU A 40 -41.26 -11.43 28.52
C GLU A 40 -41.77 -12.49 27.52
N ALA A 41 -41.38 -13.75 27.75
CA ALA A 41 -41.36 -14.81 26.75
C ALA A 41 -42.70 -15.53 26.54
N ARG A 42 -42.85 -16.17 25.37
CA ARG A 42 -43.75 -17.32 25.19
C ARG A 42 -43.21 -18.36 24.20
N LYS A 43 -42.86 -19.54 24.72
CA LYS A 43 -42.83 -20.81 23.95
C LYS A 43 -44.21 -21.46 24.01
N PRO A 44 -44.60 -22.21 22.99
CA PRO A 44 -44.85 -23.66 23.14
C PRO A 44 -43.73 -24.49 22.44
N ALA A 45 -43.36 -25.74 22.76
CA ALA A 45 -44.07 -26.94 23.27
C ALA A 45 -45.08 -27.54 22.25
N ARG A 46 -45.13 -28.85 21.98
CA ARG A 46 -44.20 -30.00 22.10
C ARG A 46 -44.79 -31.17 21.26
N LYS A 47 -43.94 -32.07 20.75
CA LYS A 47 -44.15 -33.49 20.26
C LYS A 47 -45.51 -34.20 20.54
N PRO A 48 -45.96 -35.21 19.73
CA PRO A 48 -45.16 -36.43 19.47
C PRO A 48 -45.37 -37.22 18.14
N ALA A 49 -44.54 -38.29 17.99
CA ALA A 49 -44.70 -39.64 17.37
C ALA A 49 -45.65 -39.88 16.15
N ALA A 50 -45.42 -40.86 15.26
CA ALA A 50 -44.87 -42.21 15.48
C ALA A 50 -44.29 -42.86 14.19
N ALA A 51 -43.91 -44.14 14.29
CA ALA A 51 -43.50 -45.02 13.18
C ALA A 51 -43.96 -46.47 13.41
N PRO A 52 -44.12 -47.28 12.34
CA PRO A 52 -43.78 -48.72 12.38
C PRO A 52 -42.93 -49.12 11.16
N THR A 53 -41.66 -49.56 11.32
CA THR A 53 -41.23 -50.95 11.54
C THR A 53 -41.63 -51.98 10.48
N GLY A 54 -40.63 -52.48 9.73
CA GLY A 54 -40.70 -53.73 8.96
C GLY A 54 -39.34 -54.45 9.01
N ARG A 55 -39.31 -55.72 9.46
CA ARG A 55 -38.08 -56.54 9.61
C ARG A 55 -37.99 -57.59 8.50
N ARG A 56 -36.77 -57.88 8.00
CA ARG A 56 -36.21 -59.26 7.96
C ARG A 56 -34.72 -59.34 7.55
N LYS A 57 -34.09 -60.42 8.01
CA LYS A 57 -32.76 -61.01 7.71
C LYS A 57 -32.93 -62.54 7.96
N PRO A 58 -32.11 -63.48 7.42
CA PRO A 58 -30.64 -63.50 7.55
C PRO A 58 -29.89 -64.00 6.28
N ALA A 59 -28.64 -64.48 6.45
CA ALA A 59 -27.70 -65.00 5.44
C ALA A 59 -27.71 -66.58 5.42
N PRO A 60 -26.76 -67.40 4.84
CA PRO A 60 -25.32 -67.14 4.55
C PRO A 60 -24.62 -67.85 3.34
N LYS A 61 -23.30 -67.57 3.20
CA LYS A 61 -22.18 -68.43 2.69
C LYS A 61 -22.12 -68.99 1.24
N ALA A 62 -21.18 -68.41 0.48
CA ALA A 62 -19.93 -69.01 -0.08
C ALA A 62 -19.94 -70.25 -1.04
N ALA A 63 -19.13 -70.13 -2.11
CA ALA A 63 -18.60 -71.23 -2.92
C ALA A 63 -17.16 -70.91 -3.40
N ALA A 64 -16.35 -71.92 -3.75
CA ALA A 64 -14.96 -71.74 -4.23
C ALA A 64 -14.46 -72.96 -5.06
N PRO A 65 -13.56 -72.77 -6.04
CA PRO A 65 -12.75 -73.83 -6.64
C PRO A 65 -11.30 -73.86 -6.12
N LYS A 66 -10.58 -74.98 -6.36
CA LYS A 66 -9.27 -75.30 -5.76
C LYS A 66 -8.12 -75.22 -6.78
N ARG A 67 -6.90 -74.86 -6.34
CA ARG A 67 -5.65 -75.56 -6.70
C ARG A 67 -4.45 -75.17 -5.79
N LYS A 68 -3.48 -76.08 -5.68
CA LYS A 68 -2.12 -75.93 -5.08
C LYS A 68 -1.08 -76.14 -6.22
N PRO A 69 0.24 -76.09 -5.95
CA PRO A 69 1.02 -74.99 -5.37
C PRO A 69 2.20 -74.59 -6.30
N ALA A 70 2.92 -73.51 -6.02
CA ALA A 70 4.17 -73.17 -6.72
C ALA A 70 5.19 -72.48 -5.80
N ALA A 71 6.45 -72.53 -6.22
CA ALA A 71 7.72 -72.12 -5.58
C ALA A 71 7.68 -70.97 -4.55
N ALA A 72 8.53 -71.11 -3.52
CA ALA A 72 8.84 -70.04 -2.58
C ALA A 72 10.00 -69.16 -3.10
N GLU A 73 9.70 -67.93 -3.52
CA GLU A 73 10.72 -66.90 -3.77
C GLU A 73 10.89 -65.98 -2.54
N LYS A 74 12.15 -65.73 -2.18
CA LYS A 74 12.51 -64.80 -1.11
C LYS A 74 12.26 -63.36 -1.55
N ARG A 75 11.11 -62.78 -1.19
CA ARG A 75 10.86 -61.34 -1.33
C ARG A 75 11.87 -60.57 -0.47
N THR A 76 12.93 -60.08 -1.08
CA THR A 76 13.88 -59.16 -0.44
C THR A 76 13.13 -57.87 -0.06
N ALA A 77 13.26 -57.45 1.20
CA ALA A 77 12.59 -56.26 1.69
C ALA A 77 13.30 -54.99 1.18
N SER A 78 12.98 -54.57 -0.04
CA SER A 78 13.46 -53.33 -0.65
C SER A 78 12.99 -52.12 0.17
N LYS A 79 13.83 -51.70 1.12
CA LYS A 79 13.63 -50.60 2.06
C LYS A 79 13.32 -49.31 1.30
N ALA A 80 12.05 -48.89 1.30
CA ALA A 80 11.62 -47.67 0.63
C ALA A 80 12.46 -46.47 1.12
N PRO A 81 12.98 -45.62 0.22
CA PRO A 81 13.83 -44.51 0.61
C PRO A 81 13.01 -43.51 1.43
N ALA A 82 13.46 -43.26 2.67
CA ALA A 82 12.82 -42.29 3.54
C ALA A 82 12.82 -40.92 2.86
N ARG A 83 11.63 -40.34 2.65
CA ARG A 83 11.49 -38.96 2.19
C ARG A 83 12.17 -38.05 3.21
N ARG A 84 13.38 -37.58 2.91
CA ARG A 84 14.02 -36.49 3.64
C ARG A 84 13.02 -35.32 3.68
N PRO A 85 12.71 -34.74 4.86
CA PRO A 85 11.87 -33.55 4.89
C PRO A 85 12.57 -32.48 4.04
N ALA A 86 11.83 -31.88 3.10
CA ALA A 86 12.37 -30.83 2.27
C ALA A 86 12.87 -29.71 3.17
N SER A 87 14.18 -29.45 3.15
CA SER A 87 14.83 -28.40 3.94
C SER A 87 14.30 -27.05 3.46
N ARG A 88 13.21 -26.60 4.07
CA ARG A 88 12.54 -25.34 3.76
C ARG A 88 13.52 -24.22 4.02
N ALA A 89 14.12 -23.70 2.94
CA ALA A 89 15.13 -22.65 3.01
C ALA A 89 14.64 -21.51 3.92
N PRO A 90 15.53 -20.94 4.75
CA PRO A 90 15.13 -19.85 5.64
C PRO A 90 14.50 -18.73 4.82
N LYS A 91 13.38 -18.17 5.30
CA LYS A 91 12.78 -16.99 4.64
C LYS A 91 13.86 -15.90 4.56
N PRO A 92 14.06 -15.24 3.41
CA PRO A 92 15.02 -14.14 3.34
C PRO A 92 14.62 -13.08 4.36
N LYS A 93 15.52 -12.71 5.28
CA LYS A 93 15.35 -11.55 6.15
C LYS A 93 15.92 -10.34 5.39
N ALA A 94 15.15 -9.25 5.32
CA ALA A 94 15.70 -7.99 4.86
C ALA A 94 16.74 -7.46 5.87
N ALA A 95 17.79 -6.80 5.35
CA ALA A 95 18.76 -6.12 6.19
C ALA A 95 18.21 -4.73 6.59
N GLU A 96 18.19 -4.46 7.89
CA GLU A 96 17.79 -3.17 8.47
C GLU A 96 18.79 -2.06 8.08
N ALA A 97 18.33 -0.81 8.05
CA ALA A 97 19.15 0.36 7.69
C ALA A 97 18.80 1.59 8.55
N LEU A 98 19.78 2.43 8.87
CA LEU A 98 19.62 3.66 9.65
C LEU A 98 19.81 4.88 8.75
N TYR A 99 18.74 5.67 8.54
CA TYR A 99 18.77 6.85 7.66
C TYR A 99 17.83 7.95 8.17
N SER A 100 18.24 9.23 8.06
CA SER A 100 17.54 10.40 8.65
C SER A 100 17.06 10.21 10.12
N GLY A 101 17.79 9.41 10.92
CA GLY A 101 17.40 9.11 12.32
C GLY A 101 16.24 8.12 12.48
N LYS A 102 15.81 7.45 11.40
CA LYS A 102 14.82 6.37 11.41
C LYS A 102 15.52 5.03 11.12
N VAL A 103 15.09 3.96 11.79
CA VAL A 103 15.50 2.58 11.47
C VAL A 103 14.45 2.00 10.53
N PHE A 104 14.89 1.64 9.33
CA PHE A 104 14.08 1.01 8.29
C PHE A 104 14.19 -0.51 8.37
N ARG A 105 13.09 -1.23 8.12
CA ARG A 105 13.03 -2.70 8.11
C ARG A 105 13.80 -3.31 6.94
N SER A 106 14.01 -2.55 5.87
CA SER A 106 14.89 -2.93 4.77
C SER A 106 15.75 -1.78 4.21
N ARG A 107 16.92 -2.15 3.68
CA ARG A 107 17.74 -1.31 2.79
C ARG A 107 16.98 -0.81 1.55
N LEU A 108 15.88 -1.46 1.13
CA LEU A 108 15.06 -0.98 0.03
C LEU A 108 14.19 0.21 0.46
N GLU A 109 13.53 0.13 1.62
CA GLU A 109 12.79 1.26 2.21
C GLU A 109 13.72 2.47 2.45
N ALA A 110 14.91 2.25 3.03
CA ALA A 110 15.87 3.33 3.24
C ALA A 110 16.34 3.97 1.91
N ARG A 111 16.47 3.20 0.83
CA ARG A 111 16.75 3.73 -0.53
C ARG A 111 15.59 4.53 -1.10
N TRP A 112 14.35 4.14 -0.81
CA TRP A 112 13.17 4.95 -1.15
C TRP A 112 13.13 6.26 -0.34
N ALA A 113 13.45 6.25 0.95
CA ALA A 113 13.60 7.48 1.74
C ALA A 113 14.68 8.42 1.18
N ILE A 114 15.83 7.87 0.77
CA ILE A 114 16.91 8.61 0.07
C ILE A 114 16.40 9.20 -1.26
N LEU A 115 15.68 8.43 -2.07
CA LEU A 115 15.11 8.92 -3.34
C LEU A 115 14.16 10.09 -3.10
N LEU A 116 13.27 9.98 -2.11
CA LEU A 116 12.32 11.03 -1.73
C LEU A 116 13.06 12.31 -1.29
N ASP A 117 14.13 12.19 -0.50
CA ASP A 117 14.93 13.35 -0.09
C ASP A 117 15.68 14.03 -1.25
N LEU A 118 16.18 13.27 -2.24
CA LEU A 118 16.80 13.83 -3.44
C LEU A 118 15.79 14.50 -4.39
N LEU A 119 14.55 14.00 -4.41
CA LEU A 119 13.40 14.61 -5.08
C LEU A 119 12.76 15.76 -4.29
N ASP A 120 13.29 16.08 -3.10
CA ASP A 120 12.78 17.11 -2.17
C ASP A 120 11.33 16.90 -1.70
N ILE A 121 10.90 15.64 -1.63
CA ILE A 121 9.58 15.20 -1.15
C ILE A 121 9.67 14.95 0.36
N ASN A 122 8.65 15.33 1.15
CA ASN A 122 8.60 14.94 2.58
C ASN A 122 7.94 13.58 2.71
N TRP A 123 8.26 12.88 3.79
CA TRP A 123 7.78 11.52 4.03
C TRP A 123 7.63 11.26 5.53
N ASP A 124 6.57 10.53 5.90
CA ASP A 124 6.30 10.04 7.25
C ASP A 124 6.35 8.49 7.21
N TYR A 125 7.36 7.90 7.84
CA TYR A 125 7.65 6.46 7.79
C TYR A 125 7.04 5.68 8.97
N GLU A 126 6.41 4.57 8.64
CA GLU A 126 5.57 3.69 9.50
C GLU A 126 4.62 4.46 10.42
N PRO A 127 3.77 5.35 9.86
CA PRO A 127 3.09 6.38 10.63
C PRO A 127 2.09 5.87 11.67
N SER A 128 1.28 4.87 11.32
CA SER A 128 0.17 4.33 12.14
C SER A 128 -0.33 3.01 11.55
N HIS A 129 -0.94 2.16 12.37
CA HIS A 129 -1.70 1.00 11.88
C HIS A 129 -3.13 1.41 11.54
N TYR A 130 -3.67 0.86 10.45
CA TYR A 130 -5.01 1.11 9.94
C TYR A 130 -5.77 -0.20 9.69
N GLN A 131 -7.09 -0.17 9.88
CA GLN A 131 -7.98 -1.28 9.52
C GLN A 131 -8.46 -1.05 8.08
N VAL A 132 -8.11 -1.96 7.16
CA VAL A 132 -8.46 -1.86 5.71
C VAL A 132 -9.49 -2.89 5.25
N GLY A 133 -9.86 -3.81 6.15
CA GLY A 133 -10.98 -4.74 5.99
C GLY A 133 -11.42 -5.26 7.36
N PRO A 134 -12.58 -5.94 7.48
CA PRO A 134 -13.19 -6.30 8.77
C PRO A 134 -12.23 -6.94 9.78
N HIS A 135 -11.31 -7.78 9.30
CA HIS A 135 -10.23 -8.40 10.11
C HIS A 135 -8.83 -8.18 9.51
N LEU A 136 -8.67 -7.19 8.62
CA LEU A 136 -7.41 -6.92 7.92
C LEU A 136 -6.78 -5.61 8.40
N TRP A 137 -5.67 -5.72 9.13
CA TRP A 137 -4.86 -4.60 9.59
C TRP A 137 -3.60 -4.42 8.73
N TYR A 138 -3.25 -3.16 8.48
CA TYR A 138 -2.15 -2.76 7.62
C TYR A 138 -1.37 -1.59 8.23
N LEU A 139 -0.06 -1.61 8.04
CA LEU A 139 0.87 -0.54 8.35
C LEU A 139 1.58 -0.23 7.02
N PRO A 140 1.20 0.83 6.29
CA PRO A 140 1.90 1.26 5.10
C PRO A 140 3.28 1.82 5.46
N ASP A 141 4.27 1.59 4.58
CA ASP A 141 5.65 2.00 4.85
C ASP A 141 5.81 3.53 4.88
N PHE A 142 5.22 4.28 3.94
CA PHE A 142 5.38 5.74 3.83
C PHE A 142 4.09 6.50 3.47
N TYR A 143 3.88 7.67 4.09
CA TYR A 143 2.95 8.70 3.61
C TYR A 143 3.69 9.89 3.01
N LEU A 144 3.25 10.39 1.86
CA LEU A 144 3.86 11.52 1.13
C LEU A 144 2.87 12.72 1.09
N PRO A 145 2.97 13.70 2.01
CA PRO A 145 1.95 14.75 2.15
C PRO A 145 1.82 15.65 0.91
N GLN A 146 2.92 16.08 0.29
CA GLN A 146 2.89 16.93 -0.94
C GLN A 146 2.01 16.36 -2.06
N HIS A 147 1.89 15.04 -2.13
CA HIS A 147 1.17 14.33 -3.21
C HIS A 147 -0.08 13.61 -2.70
N ARG A 148 -0.39 13.73 -1.39
CA ARG A 148 -1.55 13.17 -0.69
C ARG A 148 -1.74 11.69 -1.02
N MET A 149 -0.65 10.93 -0.91
CA MET A 149 -0.56 9.54 -1.36
C MET A 149 0.22 8.67 -0.38
N TRP A 150 -0.03 7.36 -0.46
CA TRP A 150 0.73 6.32 0.22
C TRP A 150 1.84 5.78 -0.70
N LEU A 151 2.88 5.20 -0.10
CA LEU A 151 3.93 4.44 -0.77
C LEU A 151 4.21 3.17 0.05
N GLU A 152 4.06 2.02 -0.58
CA GLU A 152 4.41 0.68 -0.07
C GLU A 152 5.66 0.21 -0.78
N VAL A 153 6.70 -0.21 -0.06
CA VAL A 153 7.97 -0.65 -0.63
C VAL A 153 8.09 -2.18 -0.57
N LYS A 154 8.14 -2.85 -1.72
CA LYS A 154 8.18 -4.33 -1.79
C LYS A 154 9.22 -4.87 -2.77
N GLY A 155 10.21 -5.58 -2.24
CA GLY A 155 11.06 -6.46 -3.04
C GLY A 155 10.31 -7.73 -3.47
N ALA A 156 10.65 -8.29 -4.63
CA ALA A 156 9.96 -9.44 -5.24
C ALA A 156 9.92 -10.71 -4.37
N ALA A 157 10.77 -10.86 -3.36
CA ALA A 157 10.70 -11.96 -2.40
C ALA A 157 9.54 -11.84 -1.37
N PHE A 158 9.04 -10.61 -1.13
CA PHE A 158 8.10 -10.29 -0.05
C PHE A 158 6.68 -9.98 -0.53
N MET A 159 6.46 -9.82 -1.83
CA MET A 159 5.12 -9.63 -2.39
C MET A 159 4.32 -10.94 -2.38
N ASP A 160 3.24 -11.01 -1.61
CA ASP A 160 2.35 -12.17 -1.55
C ASP A 160 0.87 -11.77 -1.64
N ALA A 161 -0.04 -12.76 -1.61
CA ALA A 161 -1.47 -12.51 -1.75
C ALA A 161 -2.08 -11.72 -0.58
N GLN A 162 -1.47 -11.78 0.61
CA GLN A 162 -1.90 -10.99 1.76
C GLN A 162 -1.42 -9.53 1.64
N SER A 163 -0.21 -9.31 1.14
CA SER A 163 0.33 -7.99 0.80
C SER A 163 -0.53 -7.33 -0.27
N MET A 164 -0.84 -8.03 -1.37
CA MET A 164 -1.76 -7.55 -2.41
C MET A 164 -3.11 -7.12 -1.84
N ALA A 165 -3.74 -7.96 -0.99
CA ALA A 165 -5.05 -7.62 -0.42
C ALA A 165 -5.03 -6.34 0.41
N LYS A 166 -3.96 -6.08 1.18
CA LYS A 166 -3.79 -4.82 1.93
C LYS A 166 -3.58 -3.62 1.00
N ILE A 167 -2.70 -3.77 0.01
CA ILE A 167 -2.32 -2.72 -0.95
C ILE A 167 -3.54 -2.25 -1.76
N LEU A 168 -4.36 -3.18 -2.27
CA LEU A 168 -5.55 -2.84 -3.06
C LEU A 168 -6.63 -2.20 -2.16
N ALA A 169 -6.89 -2.81 -1.00
CA ALA A 169 -7.91 -2.33 -0.05
C ALA A 169 -7.60 -0.92 0.50
N THR A 170 -6.33 -0.52 0.51
CA THR A 170 -5.86 0.78 1.01
C THR A 170 -6.47 1.98 0.28
N VAL A 171 -6.80 1.86 -1.00
CA VAL A 171 -7.43 2.95 -1.78
C VAL A 171 -8.84 2.63 -2.24
N ALA A 172 -9.16 1.36 -2.50
CA ALA A 172 -10.44 0.96 -3.11
C ALA A 172 -11.26 -0.06 -2.30
N GLY A 173 -10.78 -0.45 -1.11
CA GLY A 173 -11.44 -1.45 -0.27
C GLY A 173 -12.61 -0.90 0.55
N PRO A 174 -13.21 -1.72 1.42
CA PRO A 174 -14.34 -1.33 2.25
C PRO A 174 -13.99 -0.30 3.33
N MET A 175 -12.69 -0.17 3.68
CA MET A 175 -12.16 0.85 4.58
C MET A 175 -10.83 1.38 4.03
N PRO A 176 -10.84 2.31 3.05
CA PRO A 176 -9.61 2.90 2.52
C PRO A 176 -8.86 3.66 3.62
N VAL A 177 -7.52 3.66 3.55
CA VAL A 177 -6.70 4.36 4.55
C VAL A 177 -6.87 5.88 4.37
N PRO A 178 -7.18 6.64 5.44
CA PRO A 178 -7.33 8.08 5.34
C PRO A 178 -6.01 8.78 5.00
N LEU A 179 -6.10 10.00 4.48
CA LEU A 179 -5.00 10.94 4.44
C LEU A 179 -4.60 11.33 5.87
N ARG A 180 -3.31 11.55 6.12
CA ARG A 180 -2.79 11.91 7.47
C ARG A 180 -2.89 13.39 7.83
N GLU A 181 -3.53 14.17 6.97
CA GLU A 181 -3.72 15.61 7.08
C GLU A 181 -5.13 15.98 6.61
N GLU A 182 -5.59 17.16 6.99
CA GLU A 182 -6.94 17.65 6.70
C GLU A 182 -7.29 17.58 5.19
N PRO A 183 -8.55 17.24 4.81
CA PRO A 183 -9.69 16.82 5.65
C PRO A 183 -9.71 15.35 6.11
N TYR A 184 -8.58 14.62 6.14
CA TYR A 184 -8.51 13.22 6.60
C TYR A 184 -9.42 12.24 5.82
N THR A 185 -9.84 12.60 4.62
CA THR A 185 -10.63 11.76 3.70
C THR A 185 -9.87 10.50 3.30
N ALA A 186 -10.57 9.49 2.78
CA ALA A 186 -9.97 8.33 2.12
C ALA A 186 -8.87 8.74 1.11
N SER A 187 -7.74 8.04 1.13
CA SER A 187 -6.69 8.22 0.14
C SER A 187 -7.05 7.53 -1.17
N THR A 188 -6.80 8.21 -2.30
CA THR A 188 -7.09 7.70 -3.65
C THR A 188 -5.84 7.29 -4.41
N LYS A 189 -4.65 7.28 -3.76
CA LYS A 189 -3.37 6.96 -4.38
C LYS A 189 -2.45 6.18 -3.45
N LEU A 190 -1.96 5.05 -3.93
CA LEU A 190 -0.82 4.33 -3.35
C LEU A 190 0.15 3.95 -4.47
N LEU A 191 1.44 4.28 -4.33
CA LEU A 191 2.49 3.82 -5.24
C LEU A 191 3.15 2.55 -4.67
N ILE A 192 3.39 1.56 -5.52
CA ILE A 192 4.16 0.36 -5.16
C ILE A 192 5.61 0.60 -5.56
N GLY A 193 6.46 0.85 -4.56
CA GLY A 193 7.89 1.05 -4.71
C GLY A 193 8.63 -0.28 -4.74
N GLY A 194 8.85 -0.83 -5.94
CA GLY A 194 9.68 -2.03 -6.10
C GLY A 194 11.18 -1.77 -6.05
N SER A 195 11.96 -2.63 -6.71
CA SER A 195 13.41 -2.48 -6.84
C SER A 195 13.74 -1.21 -7.66
N LEU A 196 14.54 -0.30 -7.11
CA LEU A 196 14.94 0.91 -7.84
C LEU A 196 15.84 0.54 -9.05
N PRO A 197 15.46 0.91 -10.29
CA PRO A 197 16.20 0.48 -11.47
C PRO A 197 17.53 1.23 -11.61
N ARG A 198 18.59 0.50 -11.98
CA ARG A 198 19.86 1.10 -12.42
C ARG A 198 19.65 1.71 -13.81
N LEU A 199 19.37 3.01 -13.87
CA LEU A 199 19.06 3.72 -15.10
C LEU A 199 20.21 3.71 -16.11
N THR A 200 20.10 2.82 -17.09
CA THR A 200 20.90 2.79 -18.32
C THR A 200 20.23 3.57 -19.46
N SER A 201 18.90 3.49 -19.55
CA SER A 201 18.07 4.24 -20.51
C SER A 201 16.62 4.34 -20.01
N GLY A 202 15.81 5.19 -20.67
CA GLY A 202 14.39 5.40 -20.33
C GLY A 202 14.14 6.16 -19.03
N ARG A 203 12.85 6.31 -18.68
CA ARG A 203 12.36 6.93 -17.44
C ARG A 203 11.77 5.83 -16.53
N PRO A 204 12.06 5.80 -15.22
CA PRO A 204 11.52 4.79 -14.32
C PRO A 204 10.00 4.79 -14.32
N VAL A 205 9.45 3.57 -14.26
CA VAL A 205 8.03 3.29 -14.10
C VAL A 205 7.84 2.53 -12.80
N HIS A 206 6.72 2.75 -12.13
CA HIS A 206 6.27 2.04 -10.95
C HIS A 206 4.75 1.79 -11.08
N THR A 207 4.18 0.86 -10.31
CA THR A 207 2.72 0.69 -10.31
C THR A 207 2.06 1.67 -9.36
N LEU A 208 1.20 2.53 -9.89
CA LEU A 208 0.25 3.34 -9.12
C LEU A 208 -1.08 2.58 -8.99
N VAL A 209 -1.58 2.50 -7.76
CA VAL A 209 -2.87 1.93 -7.39
C VAL A 209 -3.84 3.09 -7.15
N THR A 210 -5.00 3.06 -7.83
CA THR A 210 -6.08 4.05 -7.68
C THR A 210 -7.45 3.38 -7.60
N PRO A 211 -8.48 4.03 -7.05
CA PRO A 211 -9.86 3.55 -7.11
C PRO A 211 -10.36 3.40 -8.56
N SER A 212 -11.14 2.34 -8.77
CA SER A 212 -11.98 2.10 -9.94
C SER A 212 -13.42 1.85 -9.47
N LEU A 213 -14.34 1.56 -10.40
CA LEU A 213 -15.73 1.30 -10.09
C LEU A 213 -15.92 0.02 -9.25
N ASP A 214 -17.00 -0.01 -8.48
CA ASP A 214 -17.53 -1.20 -7.80
C ASP A 214 -16.60 -1.83 -6.72
N GLY A 215 -15.74 -1.03 -6.08
CA GLY A 215 -14.81 -1.53 -5.05
C GLY A 215 -13.57 -2.23 -5.62
N ARG A 216 -13.20 -1.89 -6.86
CA ARG A 216 -12.01 -2.39 -7.55
C ARG A 216 -10.91 -1.35 -7.56
N ALA A 217 -9.66 -1.80 -7.56
CA ALA A 217 -8.48 -0.95 -7.75
C ALA A 217 -7.94 -1.09 -9.18
N ALA A 218 -7.67 0.04 -9.82
CA ALA A 218 -6.93 0.09 -11.08
C ALA A 218 -5.41 0.06 -10.80
N LEU A 219 -4.68 -0.80 -11.51
CA LEU A 219 -3.22 -0.84 -11.53
C LEU A 219 -2.72 -0.17 -12.80
N THR A 220 -2.09 0.98 -12.65
CA THR A 220 -1.64 1.82 -13.79
C THR A 220 -0.14 2.02 -13.69
N HIS A 221 0.56 2.01 -14.82
CA HIS A 221 1.95 2.43 -14.86
C HIS A 221 2.04 3.94 -14.56
N ALA A 222 3.01 4.34 -13.74
CA ALA A 222 3.25 5.73 -13.42
C ALA A 222 4.75 6.04 -13.41
N THR A 223 5.12 7.20 -13.95
CA THR A 223 6.43 7.79 -13.63
C THR A 223 6.36 8.47 -12.28
N PHE A 224 7.49 8.55 -11.58
CA PHE A 224 7.59 9.23 -10.29
C PHE A 224 8.73 10.27 -10.32
N GLY A 225 8.53 11.39 -9.63
CA GLY A 225 9.41 12.56 -9.65
C GLY A 225 8.97 13.61 -8.63
N ARG A 226 9.46 14.85 -8.75
CA ARG A 226 9.12 15.97 -7.85
C ARG A 226 7.63 16.33 -7.87
N GLU A 227 6.96 15.99 -8.97
CA GLU A 227 5.53 16.13 -9.21
C GLU A 227 4.68 15.04 -8.52
N GLY A 228 5.32 14.04 -7.91
CA GLY A 228 4.69 12.84 -7.38
C GLY A 228 4.54 11.76 -8.44
N ALA A 229 3.48 10.95 -8.35
CA ALA A 229 3.18 9.90 -9.33
C ALA A 229 2.28 10.41 -10.47
N VAL A 230 2.75 10.29 -11.71
CA VAL A 230 2.03 10.66 -12.93
C VAL A 230 1.75 9.40 -13.77
N PRO A 231 0.47 9.04 -14.00
CA PRO A 231 0.08 7.89 -14.83
C PRO A 231 0.64 7.94 -16.26
N VAL A 232 0.79 6.76 -16.86
CA VAL A 232 1.30 6.53 -18.21
C VAL A 232 0.38 5.53 -18.91
N GLY A 233 -0.52 6.05 -19.74
CA GLY A 233 -1.54 5.25 -20.41
C GLY A 233 -2.64 4.75 -19.47
N GLU A 234 -3.42 3.80 -19.97
CA GLU A 234 -4.54 3.18 -19.25
C GLU A 234 -4.07 2.16 -18.19
N PRO A 235 -4.95 1.77 -17.23
CA PRO A 235 -4.67 0.68 -16.31
C PRO A 235 -4.33 -0.62 -17.06
N TRP A 236 -3.23 -1.27 -16.68
CA TRP A 236 -2.85 -2.58 -17.22
C TRP A 236 -3.62 -3.73 -16.57
N ASP A 237 -4.28 -3.48 -15.44
CA ASP A 237 -5.24 -4.40 -14.81
C ASP A 237 -6.22 -3.68 -13.86
N ILE A 238 -7.36 -4.31 -13.57
CA ILE A 238 -8.38 -3.85 -12.61
C ILE A 238 -8.77 -5.02 -11.71
N VAL A 239 -8.61 -4.86 -10.38
CA VAL A 239 -8.65 -5.96 -9.40
C VAL A 239 -9.62 -5.67 -8.26
N GLU A 240 -10.39 -6.67 -7.84
CA GLU A 240 -11.17 -6.64 -6.59
C GLU A 240 -10.33 -6.21 -5.38
N ALA A 241 -10.74 -5.15 -4.69
CA ALA A 241 -10.06 -4.61 -3.51
C ALA A 241 -10.74 -5.03 -2.18
N ASP A 242 -11.47 -6.15 -2.20
CA ASP A 242 -12.24 -6.74 -1.10
C ASP A 242 -11.49 -6.96 0.24
N GLY A 243 -10.17 -6.83 0.26
CA GLY A 243 -9.33 -7.12 1.42
C GLY A 243 -9.22 -8.62 1.73
N ILE A 244 -9.57 -9.50 0.79
CA ILE A 244 -9.52 -10.95 0.95
C ILE A 244 -8.28 -11.50 0.21
N PRO A 245 -7.27 -12.03 0.92
CA PRO A 245 -6.11 -12.65 0.30
C PRO A 245 -6.51 -13.82 -0.61
N LYS A 246 -6.17 -13.74 -1.89
CA LYS A 246 -6.45 -14.82 -2.85
C LYS A 246 -5.59 -16.06 -2.53
N SER A 247 -6.08 -17.25 -2.89
CA SER A 247 -5.44 -18.53 -2.51
C SER A 247 -4.07 -18.81 -3.15
N ARG A 248 -3.65 -18.00 -4.13
CA ARG A 248 -2.36 -18.12 -4.83
C ARG A 248 -1.63 -16.78 -4.85
N ARG A 249 -0.30 -16.85 -4.76
CA ARG A 249 0.62 -15.73 -5.00
C ARG A 249 0.45 -15.19 -6.44
N PRO A 250 0.66 -13.88 -6.70
CA PRO A 250 0.77 -13.37 -8.07
C PRO A 250 1.77 -14.18 -8.92
N ALA A 251 1.43 -14.40 -10.19
CA ALA A 251 2.30 -15.11 -11.13
C ALA A 251 3.60 -14.33 -11.41
N PRO A 252 4.73 -14.99 -11.77
CA PRO A 252 6.01 -14.31 -11.93
C PRO A 252 6.01 -13.12 -12.90
N GLY A 253 5.39 -13.24 -14.08
CA GLY A 253 5.27 -12.12 -15.03
C GLY A 253 4.50 -10.92 -14.44
N ARG A 254 3.38 -11.18 -13.77
CA ARG A 254 2.61 -10.16 -13.04
C ARG A 254 3.42 -9.53 -11.90
N MET A 255 4.30 -10.30 -11.26
CA MET A 255 5.17 -9.80 -10.19
C MET A 255 6.29 -8.91 -10.72
N LYS A 256 6.77 -9.17 -11.95
CA LYS A 256 7.62 -8.23 -12.69
C LYS A 256 6.86 -6.93 -12.95
N GLU A 257 5.71 -6.99 -13.64
CA GLU A 257 4.92 -5.80 -13.98
C GLU A 257 4.58 -4.91 -12.77
N LEU A 258 4.25 -5.54 -11.64
CA LEU A 258 3.88 -4.84 -10.42
C LEU A 258 5.04 -4.07 -9.75
N LEU A 259 6.26 -4.59 -9.81
CA LEU A 259 7.41 -4.15 -8.99
C LEU A 259 8.60 -3.63 -9.80
N GLU A 260 8.82 -4.20 -10.97
CA GLU A 260 9.95 -3.97 -11.86
C GLU A 260 9.45 -3.82 -13.32
N PRO A 261 8.44 -2.96 -13.60
CA PRO A 261 7.95 -2.72 -14.95
C PRO A 261 9.03 -2.08 -15.83
N ASP A 262 8.96 -2.33 -17.13
CA ASP A 262 9.99 -1.85 -18.06
C ASP A 262 9.96 -0.31 -18.20
N PRO A 263 11.12 0.39 -18.18
CA PRO A 263 11.18 1.84 -18.34
C PRO A 263 10.61 2.31 -19.68
N ILE A 264 9.83 3.39 -19.67
CA ILE A 264 9.35 4.01 -20.92
C ILE A 264 10.48 4.72 -21.67
N ALA A 265 10.36 4.80 -23.00
CA ALA A 265 11.32 5.42 -23.92
C ALA A 265 11.38 6.97 -23.85
N LEU A 266 11.03 7.57 -22.72
CA LEU A 266 11.17 9.00 -22.42
C LEU A 266 12.44 9.22 -21.57
N LYS A 267 13.15 10.33 -21.75
CA LYS A 267 14.26 10.69 -20.84
C LYS A 267 13.71 11.41 -19.60
N PRO A 268 14.06 11.00 -18.36
CA PRO A 268 13.72 11.75 -17.15
C PRO A 268 14.52 13.08 -17.08
N PRO A 269 14.03 14.08 -16.32
CA PRO A 269 14.82 15.25 -15.94
C PRO A 269 16.16 14.85 -15.33
N ALA A 270 17.21 15.64 -15.57
CA ALA A 270 18.59 15.25 -15.22
C ALA A 270 18.83 15.04 -13.71
N ASP A 271 18.14 15.81 -12.87
CA ASP A 271 18.18 15.72 -11.41
C ASP A 271 17.39 14.50 -10.90
N VAL A 272 16.21 14.23 -11.46
CA VAL A 272 15.45 12.99 -11.21
C VAL A 272 16.29 11.77 -11.61
N ALA A 273 16.95 11.82 -12.75
CA ALA A 273 17.84 10.75 -13.22
C ALA A 273 19.03 10.53 -12.27
N ALA A 274 19.61 11.60 -11.72
CA ALA A 274 20.67 11.51 -10.72
C ALA A 274 20.16 10.93 -9.38
N ALA A 275 18.99 11.36 -8.93
CA ALA A 275 18.34 10.86 -7.71
C ALA A 275 18.10 9.34 -7.78
N TYR A 276 17.54 8.85 -8.89
CA TYR A 276 17.35 7.42 -9.12
C TYR A 276 18.67 6.65 -9.19
N ARG A 277 19.69 7.16 -9.89
CA ARG A 277 21.00 6.50 -9.96
C ARG A 277 21.61 6.31 -8.57
N PHE A 278 21.68 7.38 -7.76
CA PHE A 278 22.23 7.31 -6.41
C PHE A 278 21.42 6.37 -5.51
N ALA A 279 20.09 6.53 -5.48
CA ALA A 279 19.22 5.71 -4.62
C ALA A 279 19.24 4.21 -5.00
N ALA A 280 19.35 3.86 -6.29
CA ALA A 280 19.49 2.48 -6.74
C ALA A 280 20.82 1.82 -6.31
N THR A 281 21.89 2.61 -6.14
CA THR A 281 23.22 2.10 -5.77
C THR A 281 23.58 2.28 -4.30
N ALA A 282 22.91 3.18 -3.56
CA ALA A 282 23.31 3.64 -2.23
C ALA A 282 23.71 2.49 -1.29
N ALA A 283 24.99 2.47 -0.91
CA ALA A 283 25.58 1.43 -0.07
C ALA A 283 25.35 1.76 1.41
N PHE A 284 25.14 0.71 2.21
CA PHE A 284 25.05 0.82 3.67
C PHE A 284 26.16 0.01 4.29
N ASP A 285 26.76 0.53 5.34
CA ASP A 285 27.73 -0.20 6.16
C ASP A 285 27.01 -1.32 6.92
N ASP A 286 27.62 -2.50 7.03
CA ASP A 286 26.97 -3.68 7.65
C ASP A 286 26.96 -3.62 9.18
N THR A 287 27.89 -2.88 9.80
CA THR A 287 28.03 -2.78 11.26
C THR A 287 27.15 -1.68 11.84
N THR A 288 27.30 -0.46 11.33
CA THR A 288 26.60 0.77 11.77
C THR A 288 25.24 0.96 11.10
N ARG A 289 24.99 0.28 9.97
CA ARG A 289 23.75 0.30 9.18
C ARG A 289 23.42 1.65 8.52
N THR A 290 24.28 2.65 8.66
CA THR A 290 24.16 3.96 8.00
C THR A 290 24.66 3.90 6.55
N LEU A 291 24.55 5.00 5.82
CA LEU A 291 25.19 5.13 4.50
C LEU A 291 26.71 4.94 4.62
N ALA A 292 27.27 4.06 3.80
CA ALA A 292 28.70 3.78 3.79
C ALA A 292 29.55 4.96 3.26
N PRO A 293 30.81 5.12 3.69
CA PRO A 293 31.75 6.11 3.13
C PRO A 293 32.14 5.89 1.66
N SER A 294 31.64 4.84 1.00
CA SER A 294 31.85 4.55 -0.42
C SER A 294 30.77 5.14 -1.35
N ASN A 295 29.84 5.92 -0.79
CA ASN A 295 28.89 6.72 -1.56
C ASN A 295 29.49 8.08 -1.94
N ASP A 296 28.86 8.80 -2.87
CA ASP A 296 29.26 10.17 -3.23
C ASP A 296 29.12 11.14 -2.02
N ASP A 297 30.25 11.67 -1.55
CA ASP A 297 30.33 12.53 -0.35
C ASP A 297 29.58 13.87 -0.49
N VAL A 298 29.45 14.40 -1.71
CA VAL A 298 28.70 15.64 -1.95
C VAL A 298 27.21 15.37 -1.79
N ILE A 299 26.74 14.22 -2.27
CA ILE A 299 25.34 13.80 -2.13
C ILE A 299 25.03 13.38 -0.69
N THR A 300 25.89 12.60 -0.01
CA THR A 300 25.67 12.22 1.40
C THR A 300 25.70 13.43 2.33
N SER A 301 26.58 14.42 2.07
CA SER A 301 26.60 15.69 2.81
C SER A 301 25.31 16.49 2.61
N ARG A 302 24.82 16.61 1.37
CA ARG A 302 23.53 17.27 1.07
C ARG A 302 22.34 16.58 1.76
N LEU A 303 22.30 15.25 1.76
CA LEU A 303 21.28 14.48 2.48
C LEU A 303 21.38 14.69 4.00
N SER A 304 22.60 14.72 4.53
CA SER A 304 22.88 14.95 5.96
C SER A 304 22.47 16.36 6.44
N ALA A 305 22.37 17.33 5.53
CA ALA A 305 21.82 18.66 5.80
C ALA A 305 20.27 18.68 5.77
N ARG A 306 19.61 17.82 4.99
CA ARG A 306 18.13 17.72 4.88
C ARG A 306 17.47 17.01 6.09
N ARG A 307 18.08 17.06 7.28
CA ARG A 307 17.63 16.31 8.47
C ARG A 307 16.14 16.50 8.76
N SER A 308 15.49 15.38 9.11
CA SER A 308 14.04 15.17 9.18
C SER A 308 13.35 15.17 7.82
N GLY A 309 13.13 13.96 7.28
CA GLY A 309 11.92 13.67 6.52
C GLY A 309 10.73 14.12 7.37
N ARG A 310 10.13 15.25 6.97
CA ARG A 310 9.44 16.12 7.95
C ARG A 310 8.17 15.45 8.46
N PRO A 311 8.05 15.21 9.79
CA PRO A 311 6.82 14.65 10.34
C PRO A 311 5.66 15.64 10.12
N LEU A 312 4.45 15.09 10.02
CA LEU A 312 3.24 15.88 9.93
C LEU A 312 2.96 16.62 11.24
N GLY A 313 3.36 17.89 11.25
CA GLY A 313 2.95 18.90 12.20
C GLY A 313 2.75 20.23 11.47
N PRO A 314 2.07 21.21 12.09
CA PRO A 314 1.98 22.55 11.52
C PRO A 314 3.40 23.09 11.26
N PRO A 315 3.60 23.91 10.22
CA PRO A 315 4.90 24.54 10.00
C PRO A 315 5.30 25.28 11.27
N ARG A 316 6.52 25.02 11.79
CA ARG A 316 7.08 25.82 12.88
C ARG A 316 7.07 27.27 12.40
N THR A 317 6.15 28.06 12.93
CA THR A 317 6.12 29.50 12.73
C THR A 317 7.51 30.01 13.08
N ALA A 318 8.14 30.73 12.16
CA ALA A 318 9.44 31.31 12.42
C ALA A 318 9.31 32.11 13.71
N ALA A 319 10.17 31.83 14.70
CA ALA A 319 10.14 32.54 15.96
C ALA A 319 10.32 34.03 15.63
N GLY A 320 9.31 34.83 15.96
CA GLY A 320 9.40 36.27 15.79
C GLY A 320 10.63 36.77 16.56
N PRO A 321 11.33 37.81 16.06
CA PRO A 321 12.49 38.35 16.76
C PRO A 321 12.07 38.71 18.18
N GLN A 322 12.74 38.14 19.17
CA GLN A 322 12.60 38.60 20.54
C GLN A 322 13.15 40.03 20.58
N GLY A 323 12.27 40.98 20.88
CA GLY A 323 12.65 42.37 21.07
C GLY A 323 13.60 42.53 22.26
N ALA A 324 14.36 43.62 22.24
CA ALA A 324 15.21 44.05 23.35
C ALA A 324 14.37 44.49 24.57
#